data_AF-A0A5D3JC51-F1
#
_entry.id   AF-A0A5D3JC51-F1
#
_cell.length_a   1.000
_cell.length_b   1.000
_cell.length_c   1.000
_cell.angle_alpha   90.00
_cell.angle_beta   90.00
_cell.angle_gamma   90.00
#
_symmetry.space_group_name_H-M   'P 1'
#
loop_
_entity.id
_entity.type
_entity.pdbx_description
1 polymer ?
#
loop_
_entity_poly.entity_id
_entity_poly.type
_entity_poly.pdbx_seq_one_letter_code
_entity_poly.pdbx_strand_id
1 'polypeptide(L)'
;NVNRLFRLAIYHRSNMPILCEMIEQLWVRMGPGLHYLYEAINPAELREHIENYHLLLAALKAKDKEGCRHCLAEIMQQNIAILYQQYYR
;
A
#
# COMPACT_ATOMS: atom_id res chain seq x y z
N ASN A 1 -6.63 -1.85 -10.45
CA ASN A 1 -6.69 -1.66 -8.98
C ASN A 1 -6.22 -0.24 -8.64
N VAL A 2 -7.10 0.58 -8.05
CA VAL A 2 -6.84 2.00 -7.69
C VAL A 2 -5.73 2.15 -6.64
N ASN A 3 -5.58 1.18 -5.73
CA ASN A 3 -4.56 1.19 -4.69
C ASN A 3 -3.13 1.21 -5.27
N ARG A 4 -2.87 0.34 -6.26
CA ARG A 4 -1.59 0.25 -6.97
C ARG A 4 -1.25 1.58 -7.64
N LEU A 5 -2.21 2.15 -8.38
CA LEU A 5 -2.02 3.42 -9.09
C LEU A 5 -1.68 4.57 -8.13
N PHE A 6 -2.37 4.63 -6.99
CA PHE A 6 -2.11 5.63 -5.96
C PHE A 6 -0.68 5.51 -5.38
N ARG A 7 -0.26 4.31 -4.98
CA ARG A 7 1.09 4.09 -4.43
C ARG A 7 2.19 4.39 -5.45
N LEU A 8 2.02 3.95 -6.70
CA LEU A 8 2.99 4.24 -7.77
C LEU A 8 3.11 5.75 -8.01
N ALA A 9 2.00 6.49 -8.00
CA ALA A 9 2.03 7.94 -8.14
C ALA A 9 2.87 8.62 -7.02
N ILE A 10 2.84 8.11 -5.80
CA ILE A 10 3.70 8.58 -4.71
C ILE A 10 5.16 8.22 -5.00
N TYR A 11 5.46 6.97 -5.36
CA TYR A 11 6.84 6.53 -5.57
C TYR A 11 7.52 7.27 -6.73
N HIS A 12 6.81 7.55 -7.83
CA HIS A 12 7.37 8.33 -8.93
C HIS A 12 7.78 9.75 -8.54
N ARG A 13 7.23 10.32 -7.45
CA ARG A 13 7.66 11.64 -6.95
C ARG A 13 9.01 11.62 -6.23
N SER A 14 9.58 10.44 -5.97
CA SER A 14 10.90 10.30 -5.34
C SER A 14 12.08 10.64 -6.27
N ASN A 15 11.85 10.76 -7.58
CA ASN A 15 12.90 10.88 -8.61
C ASN A 15 13.92 9.71 -8.58
N MET A 16 13.49 8.52 -8.15
CA MET A 16 14.30 7.29 -8.14
C MET A 16 13.79 6.30 -9.19
N PRO A 17 14.17 6.43 -10.48
CA PRO A 17 13.58 5.63 -11.56
C PRO A 17 13.84 4.13 -11.42
N ILE A 18 15.07 3.73 -11.05
CA ILE A 18 15.44 2.31 -10.85
C ILE A 18 14.62 1.70 -9.72
N LEU A 19 14.41 2.45 -8.62
CA LEU A 19 13.60 1.97 -7.49
C LEU A 19 12.14 1.78 -7.91
N CYS A 20 11.58 2.73 -8.67
CA CYS A 20 10.20 2.63 -9.16
C CYS A 20 10.03 1.40 -10.07
N GLU A 21 10.97 1.17 -10.98
CA GLU A 21 10.97 0.01 -11.85
C GLU A 21 11.04 -1.30 -11.06
N MET A 22 11.92 -1.39 -10.06
CA MET A 22 12.00 -2.55 -9.17
C MET A 22 10.67 -2.81 -8.45
N ILE A 23 10.04 -1.76 -7.91
CA ILE A 23 8.74 -1.87 -7.24
C ILE A 23 7.67 -2.37 -8.22
N GLU A 24 7.59 -1.79 -9.42
CA GLU A 24 6.63 -2.20 -10.45
C GLU A 24 6.79 -3.65 -10.87
N GLN A 25 8.03 -4.10 -11.09
CA GLN A 25 8.33 -5.49 -11.43
C GLN A 25 7.94 -6.46 -10.30
N LEU A 26 8.16 -6.09 -9.04
CA LEU A 26 7.67 -6.88 -7.90
C LEU A 26 6.15 -6.96 -7.89
N TRP A 27 5.44 -5.86 -8.16
CA TRP A 27 3.98 -5.86 -8.26
C TRP A 27 3.46 -6.77 -9.38
N VAL A 28 4.11 -6.80 -10.55
CA VAL A 28 3.71 -7.69 -11.65
C VAL A 28 3.86 -9.16 -11.25
N ARG A 29 4.99 -9.51 -10.61
CA ARG A 29 5.25 -10.88 -10.14
C ARG A 29 4.29 -11.31 -9.04
N MET A 30 3.96 -10.40 -8.12
CA MET A 30 3.02 -10.68 -7.02
C MET A 30 1.55 -10.57 -7.41
N GLY A 31 1.23 -10.01 -8.59
CA GLY A 31 -0.13 -9.71 -9.04
C GLY A 31 -1.11 -10.88 -8.96
N PRO A 32 -0.79 -12.08 -9.51
CA PRO A 32 -1.67 -13.24 -9.43
C PRO A 32 -1.90 -13.74 -8.00
N GLY A 33 -0.85 -13.77 -7.17
CA GLY A 33 -0.96 -14.20 -5.77
C GLY A 33 -1.75 -13.20 -4.92
N LEU A 34 -1.52 -11.91 -5.12
CA LEU A 34 -2.28 -10.86 -4.46
C LEU A 34 -3.74 -10.84 -4.91
N HIS A 35 -4.06 -11.07 -6.18
CA HIS A 35 -5.45 -11.10 -6.64
C HIS A 35 -6.28 -12.16 -5.88
N TYR A 36 -5.72 -13.37 -5.73
CA TYR A 36 -6.33 -14.45 -4.94
C TYR A 36 -6.49 -14.08 -3.46
N LEU A 37 -5.47 -13.45 -2.86
CA LEU A 37 -5.50 -13.03 -1.46
C LEU A 37 -6.49 -11.87 -1.23
N TYR A 38 -6.57 -10.91 -2.15
CA TYR A 38 -7.49 -9.76 -2.05
C TYR A 38 -8.97 -10.15 -2.14
N GLU A 39 -9.32 -11.22 -2.88
CA GLU A 39 -10.71 -11.73 -2.91
C GLU A 39 -11.16 -12.33 -1.58
N ALA A 40 -10.23 -12.81 -0.77
CA ALA A 40 -10.51 -13.38 0.54
C ALA A 40 -10.50 -12.35 1.69
N ILE A 41 -10.26 -11.05 1.42
CA ILE A 41 -10.22 -10.01 2.47
C ILE A 41 -11.64 -9.62 2.86
N ASN A 42 -11.89 -9.54 4.17
CA ASN A 42 -13.17 -9.09 4.69
C ASN A 42 -13.40 -7.60 4.33
N PRO A 43 -14.54 -7.22 3.75
CA PRO A 43 -14.86 -5.82 3.44
C PRO A 43 -14.73 -4.85 4.63
N ALA A 44 -14.92 -5.33 5.86
CA ALA A 44 -14.73 -4.53 7.07
C ALA A 44 -13.26 -4.14 7.30
N GLU A 45 -12.31 -5.05 7.07
CA GLU A 45 -10.86 -4.78 7.15
C GLU A 45 -10.43 -3.81 6.04
N LEU A 46 -11.09 -3.86 4.89
CA LEU A 46 -10.85 -2.92 3.79
C LEU A 46 -11.23 -1.47 4.15
N ARG A 47 -12.18 -1.27 5.07
CA ARG A 47 -12.65 0.06 5.49
C ARG A 47 -11.63 0.76 6.38
N GLU A 48 -11.00 0.04 7.30
CA GLU A 48 -9.93 0.56 8.17
C GLU A 48 -8.72 1.01 7.34
N HIS A 49 -8.40 0.27 6.26
CA HIS A 49 -7.36 0.70 5.33
C HIS A 49 -7.62 2.05 4.66
N ILE A 50 -8.88 2.37 4.36
CA ILE A 50 -9.24 3.64 3.71
C ILE A 50 -8.93 4.82 4.64
N GLU A 51 -9.12 4.67 5.96
CA GLU A 51 -8.81 5.71 6.94
C GLU A 51 -7.31 6.05 6.97
N ASN A 52 -6.45 5.04 6.90
CA ASN A 52 -5.00 5.26 6.85
C ASN A 52 -4.56 5.98 5.57
N TYR A 53 -5.25 5.76 4.45
CA TYR A 53 -5.03 6.56 3.23
C TYR A 53 -5.47 8.01 3.39
N HIS A 54 -6.53 8.29 4.14
CA HIS A 54 -6.93 9.66 4.46
C HIS A 54 -5.89 10.37 5.31
N LEU A 55 -5.31 9.70 6.31
CA LEU A 55 -4.21 10.24 7.11
C LEU A 55 -2.98 10.54 6.27
N LEU A 56 -2.59 9.61 5.38
CA LEU A 56 -1.48 9.83 4.46
C LEU A 56 -1.73 11.03 3.53
N LEU A 57 -2.95 11.18 2.99
CA LEU A 57 -3.32 12.32 2.15
C LEU A 57 -3.25 13.64 2.91
N ALA A 58 -3.68 13.66 4.17
CA ALA A 58 -3.56 14.83 5.04
C ALA A 58 -2.09 15.21 5.29
N ALA A 59 -1.24 14.23 5.60
CA ALA A 59 0.19 14.44 5.80
C ALA A 59 0.89 14.95 4.51
N LEU A 60 0.54 14.39 3.35
CA LEU A 60 1.04 14.84 2.05
C LEU A 60 0.64 16.30 1.77
N LYS A 61 -0.62 16.67 2.06
CA LYS A 61 -1.12 18.05 1.90
C LYS A 61 -0.40 19.03 2.83
N ALA A 62 -0.10 18.60 4.05
CA ALA A 62 0.66 19.38 5.04
C ALA A 62 2.17 19.44 4.73
N LYS A 63 2.66 18.67 3.75
CA LYS A 63 4.10 18.46 3.47
C LYS A 63 4.84 17.89 4.69
N ASP A 64 4.15 17.15 5.54
CA ASP A 64 4.73 16.50 6.71
C ASP A 64 5.45 15.21 6.30
N LYS A 65 6.77 15.31 6.15
CA LYS A 65 7.62 14.18 5.75
C LYS A 65 7.58 13.04 6.76
N GLU A 66 7.59 13.36 8.05
CA GLU A 66 7.65 12.36 9.12
C GLU A 66 6.31 11.64 9.24
N GLY A 67 5.20 12.39 9.19
CA GLY A 67 3.85 11.84 9.13
C GLY A 67 3.64 10.96 7.90
N CYS A 68 4.09 11.39 6.71
CA CYS A 68 4.02 10.55 5.50
C CYS A 68 4.77 9.23 5.66
N ARG A 69 5.99 9.26 6.24
CA ARG A 69 6.77 8.04 6.47
C ARG A 69 6.05 7.13 7.45
N HIS A 70 5.53 7.68 8.55
CA HIS A 70 4.82 6.91 9.56
C HIS A 70 3.58 6.23 8.98
N CYS A 71 2.69 6.98 8.30
CA CYS A 71 1.49 6.42 7.69
C CYS A 71 1.83 5.35 6.65
N LEU A 72 2.86 5.56 5.81
CA LEU A 72 3.28 4.55 4.84
C LEU A 72 3.77 3.26 5.51
N ALA A 73 4.50 3.37 6.62
CA ALA A 73 4.97 2.21 7.38
C ALA A 73 3.80 1.44 8.02
N GLU A 74 2.86 2.14 8.65
CA GLU A 74 1.66 1.53 9.24
C GLU A 74 0.82 0.80 8.18
N ILE A 75 0.58 1.46 7.04
CA ILE A 75 -0.12 0.86 5.91
C ILE A 75 0.57 -0.43 5.43
N MET A 76 1.91 -0.45 5.37
CA MET A 76 2.65 -1.67 4.99
C MET A 76 2.52 -2.77 6.04
N GLN A 77 2.60 -2.41 7.32
CA GLN A 77 2.52 -3.37 8.43
C GLN A 77 1.13 -4.01 8.52
N GLN A 78 0.06 -3.23 8.34
CA GLN A 78 -1.29 -3.76 8.28
C GLN A 78 -1.50 -4.71 7.09
N ASN A 79 -1.02 -4.33 5.91
CA ASN A 79 -1.11 -5.20 4.73
C ASN A 79 -0.43 -6.55 4.98
N ILE A 80 0.76 -6.55 5.59
CA ILE A 80 1.49 -7.78 5.94
C ILE A 80 0.70 -8.61 6.95
N ALA A 81 0.11 -7.97 7.97
CA ALA A 81 -0.69 -8.67 8.99
C ALA A 81 -1.88 -9.41 8.38
N ILE A 82 -2.59 -8.78 7.42
CA ILE A 82 -3.73 -9.41 6.72
C ILE A 82 -3.27 -10.59 5.87
N LEU A 83 -2.17 -10.43 5.14
CA LEU A 83 -1.60 -11.53 4.34
C LEU A 83 -1.23 -12.72 5.23
N TYR A 84 -0.66 -12.47 6.42
CA TYR A 84 -0.36 -13.53 7.39
C TYR A 84 -1.61 -14.20 7.94
N GLN A 85 -2.64 -13.43 8.30
CA GLN A 85 -3.90 -13.99 8.78
C GLN A 85 -4.60 -14.87 7.74
N GLN A 86 -4.45 -14.55 6.45
CA GLN A 86 -4.99 -15.37 5.36
C GLN A 86 -4.14 -16.61 5.06
N TYR A 87 -2.82 -16.52 5.14
CA TYR A 87 -1.94 -17.66 4.88
C TYR A 87 -2.02 -18.75 5.97
N TYR A 88 -2.26 -18.35 7.23
CA TYR A 88 -2.36 -19.26 8.38
C TYR A 88 -3.81 -19.62 8.75
N ARG A 89 -4.79 -19.26 7.93
CA ARG A 89 -6.17 -19.78 8.00
C ARG A 89 -6.32 -21.01 7.14
#